data_AF-T2INL9-F1
#
_entry.id   AF-T2INL9-F1
#
_cell.length_a   1.000
_cell.length_b   1.000
_cell.length_c   1.000
_cell.angle_alpha   90.00
_cell.angle_beta   90.00
_cell.angle_gamma   90.00
#
_symmetry.space_group_name_H-M   'P 1'
#
loop_
_entity.id
_entity.type
_entity.pdbx_description
1 polymer ?
#
loop_
_entity_poly.entity_id
_entity_poly.type
_entity_poly.pdbx_seq_one_letter_code
_entity_poly.pdbx_strand_id
1 'polypeptide(L)'
;MEELKTTTEIISGISAVIGLFFVGFQLRSGERLAKAQFINELARDIDSHRETESHLDREGKWYEPNEPNATFSQQDKELLEKYLNFFERVKFILDTKVIDIKTIDCLFAYRFFNLVHNPNVQQEILLSPPLRSYYESIFSLYDTWIEYRKGKDIPRKRFTLPPSIKRK
;
A
#
# COMPACT_ATOMS: atom_id res chain seq x y z
N MET A 1 29.70 -46.01 -33.93
CA MET A 1 28.28 -45.59 -33.96
C MET A 1 27.70 -45.46 -32.56
N GLU A 2 28.06 -46.35 -31.63
CA GLU A 2 27.57 -46.36 -30.24
C GLU A 2 28.05 -45.15 -29.41
N GLU A 3 29.33 -44.80 -29.47
CA GLU A 3 29.91 -43.62 -28.78
C GLU A 3 29.26 -42.28 -29.17
N LEU A 4 28.85 -42.15 -30.44
CA LEU A 4 28.18 -40.94 -30.95
C LEU A 4 26.77 -40.79 -30.37
N LYS A 5 26.06 -41.90 -30.11
CA LYS A 5 24.74 -41.86 -29.46
C LYS A 5 24.85 -41.41 -28.00
N THR A 6 25.78 -41.99 -27.24
CA THR A 6 25.99 -41.66 -25.83
C THR A 6 26.37 -40.18 -25.65
N THR A 7 27.23 -39.65 -26.52
CA THR A 7 27.62 -38.23 -26.46
C THR A 7 26.45 -37.29 -26.76
N THR A 8 25.59 -37.65 -27.71
CA THR A 8 24.40 -36.86 -28.09
C THR A 8 23.34 -36.85 -26.98
N GLU A 9 23.16 -37.98 -26.29
CA GLU A 9 22.24 -38.10 -25.15
C GLU A 9 22.72 -37.31 -23.93
N ILE A 10 24.03 -37.28 -23.67
CA ILE A 10 24.61 -36.46 -22.61
C ILE A 10 24.44 -34.96 -22.94
N ILE A 11 24.69 -34.55 -24.18
CA ILE A 11 24.52 -33.15 -24.62
C ILE A 11 23.05 -32.73 -24.55
N SER A 12 22.10 -33.58 -24.94
CA SER A 12 20.68 -33.26 -24.88
C SER A 12 20.18 -33.15 -23.44
N GLY A 13 20.63 -34.05 -22.55
CA GLY A 13 20.35 -33.98 -21.12
C GLY A 13 20.86 -32.70 -20.46
N ILE A 14 22.11 -32.32 -20.74
CA ILE A 14 22.69 -31.05 -20.25
C ILE A 14 21.93 -29.85 -20.80
N SER A 15 21.57 -29.85 -22.08
CA SER A 15 20.82 -28.76 -22.72
C SER A 15 19.44 -28.57 -22.10
N ALA A 16 18.74 -29.65 -21.75
CA ALA A 16 17.45 -29.59 -21.09
C ALA A 16 17.52 -28.96 -19.69
N VAL A 17 18.55 -29.30 -18.90
CA VAL A 17 18.77 -28.72 -17.55
C VAL A 17 19.08 -27.23 -17.65
N ILE A 18 19.93 -26.83 -18.59
CA ILE A 18 20.24 -25.42 -18.86
C ILE A 18 18.96 -24.68 -19.28
N GLY A 19 18.16 -25.27 -20.16
CA GLY A 19 16.86 -24.71 -20.58
C GLY A 19 15.92 -24.45 -19.40
N LEU A 20 15.76 -25.43 -18.50
CA LEU A 20 14.96 -25.27 -17.28
C LEU A 20 15.50 -24.17 -16.36
N PHE A 21 16.82 -24.06 -16.23
CA PHE A 21 17.46 -22.98 -15.48
C PHE A 21 17.14 -21.61 -16.08
N PHE A 22 17.25 -21.45 -17.40
CA PHE A 22 16.91 -20.20 -18.10
C PHE A 22 15.43 -19.84 -17.99
N VAL A 23 14.52 -20.81 -18.11
CA VAL A 23 13.07 -20.60 -17.90
C VAL A 23 12.81 -20.11 -16.47
N GLY A 24 13.41 -20.75 -15.46
CA GLY A 24 13.29 -20.31 -14.07
C GLY A 24 13.85 -18.90 -13.84
N PHE A 25 14.98 -18.57 -14.46
CA PHE A 25 15.57 -17.23 -14.41
C PHE A 25 14.66 -16.19 -15.08
N GLN A 26 14.11 -16.50 -16.26
CA GLN A 26 13.22 -15.63 -17.01
C GLN A 26 11.91 -15.36 -16.27
N LEU A 27 11.31 -16.38 -15.65
CA LEU A 27 10.12 -16.23 -14.80
C LEU A 27 10.38 -15.29 -13.62
N ARG A 28 11.49 -15.49 -12.90
CA ARG A 28 11.87 -14.59 -11.78
C ARG A 28 12.15 -13.16 -12.23
N SER A 29 12.77 -12.99 -13.40
CA SER A 29 13.03 -11.66 -13.97
C SER A 29 11.72 -10.98 -14.38
N GLY A 30 10.81 -11.72 -15.00
CA GLY A 30 9.47 -11.26 -15.37
C GLY A 30 8.64 -10.84 -14.17
N GLU A 31 8.62 -11.63 -13.09
CA GLU A 31 7.96 -11.28 -11.82
C GLU A 31 8.51 -9.97 -11.23
N ARG A 32 9.83 -9.77 -11.23
CA ARG A 32 10.46 -8.55 -10.71
C ARG A 32 10.08 -7.33 -11.55
N LEU A 33 10.08 -7.45 -12.87
CA LEU A 33 9.69 -6.37 -13.77
C LEU A 33 8.22 -5.99 -13.58
N ALA A 34 7.33 -6.99 -13.52
CA ALA A 34 5.90 -6.78 -13.26
C ALA A 34 5.67 -6.06 -11.92
N LYS A 35 6.35 -6.49 -10.85
CA LYS A 35 6.31 -5.81 -9.54
C LYS A 35 6.77 -4.35 -9.63
N ALA A 36 7.85 -4.06 -10.35
CA ALA A 36 8.35 -2.70 -10.48
C ALA A 36 7.40 -1.79 -11.28
N GLN A 37 6.85 -2.27 -12.40
CA GLN A 37 5.86 -1.55 -13.20
C GLN A 37 4.62 -1.22 -12.37
N PHE A 38 4.15 -2.21 -11.61
CA PHE A 38 3.00 -2.06 -10.75
C PHE A 38 3.23 -1.09 -9.59
N ILE A 39 4.40 -1.13 -8.93
CA ILE A 39 4.77 -0.12 -7.91
C ILE A 39 4.75 1.28 -8.51
N ASN A 40 5.27 1.45 -9.73
CA ASN A 40 5.25 2.73 -10.44
C ASN A 40 3.83 3.19 -10.82
N GLU A 41 2.92 2.26 -11.10
CA GLU A 41 1.50 2.57 -11.34
C GLU A 41 0.81 3.02 -10.06
N LEU A 42 1.00 2.29 -8.94
CA LEU A 42 0.45 2.69 -7.64
C LEU A 42 1.01 4.03 -7.17
N ALA A 43 2.30 4.28 -7.36
CA ALA A 43 2.93 5.56 -7.04
C ALA A 43 2.30 6.71 -7.84
N ARG A 44 2.10 6.53 -9.15
CA ARG A 44 1.43 7.52 -9.99
C ARG A 44 -0.03 7.74 -9.60
N ASP A 45 -0.75 6.67 -9.27
CA ASP A 45 -2.15 6.75 -8.83
C ASP A 45 -2.26 7.54 -7.52
N ILE A 46 -1.44 7.23 -6.51
CA ILE A 46 -1.51 7.96 -5.23
C ILE A 46 -1.04 9.42 -5.34
N ASP A 47 -0.03 9.70 -6.16
CA ASP A 47 0.48 11.07 -6.35
C ASP A 47 -0.54 11.95 -7.11
N SER A 48 -1.46 11.35 -7.87
CA SER A 48 -2.60 12.07 -8.45
C SER A 48 -3.58 12.62 -7.41
N HIS A 49 -3.48 12.17 -6.15
CA HIS A 49 -4.29 12.60 -5.01
C HIS A 49 -3.53 13.50 -4.02
N ARG A 50 -2.48 14.19 -4.47
CA ARG A 50 -1.64 15.07 -3.63
C ARG A 50 -2.43 16.17 -2.91
N GLU A 51 -3.52 16.66 -3.51
CA GLU A 51 -4.41 17.63 -2.87
C GLU A 51 -5.04 17.05 -1.60
N THR A 52 -5.60 15.85 -1.69
CA THR A 52 -6.15 15.10 -0.55
C THR A 52 -5.10 14.91 0.55
N GLU A 53 -3.87 14.54 0.17
CA GLU A 53 -2.76 14.39 1.12
C GLU A 53 -2.47 15.69 1.88
N SER A 54 -2.38 16.83 1.19
CA SER A 54 -2.14 18.13 1.84
C SER A 54 -3.27 18.57 2.77
N HIS A 55 -4.51 18.16 2.49
CA HIS A 55 -5.64 18.50 3.35
C HIS A 55 -5.71 17.61 4.59
N LEU A 56 -5.22 16.37 4.51
CA LEU A 56 -5.14 15.40 5.62
C LEU A 56 -3.97 15.66 6.58
N ASP A 57 -2.93 16.36 6.13
CA ASP A 57 -1.79 16.74 6.98
C ASP A 57 -2.24 17.49 8.23
N ARG A 58 -1.39 17.49 9.28
CA ARG A 58 -1.75 18.08 10.59
C ARG A 58 -2.07 19.57 10.56
N GLU A 59 -1.52 20.27 9.57
CA GLU A 59 -1.76 21.69 9.33
C GLU A 59 -2.79 21.89 8.21
N GLY A 60 -3.32 20.79 7.66
CA GLY A 60 -4.30 20.78 6.60
C GLY A 60 -5.70 21.08 7.11
N LYS A 61 -6.53 21.59 6.20
CA LYS A 61 -7.90 22.08 6.49
C LYS A 61 -8.85 20.99 7.04
N TRP A 62 -8.50 19.71 6.92
CA TRP A 62 -9.31 18.59 7.44
C TRP A 62 -8.79 18.05 8.79
N TYR A 63 -7.72 18.64 9.35
CA TYR A 63 -7.13 18.24 10.63
C TYR A 63 -7.37 19.28 11.73
N GLU A 64 -8.41 20.11 11.66
CA GLU A 64 -8.67 21.07 12.74
C GLU A 64 -9.09 20.34 14.03
N PRO A 65 -8.24 20.30 15.09
CA PRO A 65 -8.51 19.48 16.27
C PRO A 65 -9.54 20.12 17.22
N ASN A 66 -9.89 21.39 16.98
CA ASN A 66 -10.72 22.20 17.87
C ASN A 66 -12.10 22.55 17.29
N GLU A 67 -12.40 22.10 16.06
CA GLU A 67 -13.74 22.14 15.48
C GLU A 67 -14.15 20.72 15.05
N PRO A 68 -14.77 19.92 15.94
CA PRO A 68 -15.17 18.53 15.67
C PRO A 68 -16.21 18.33 14.56
N ASN A 69 -16.52 19.38 13.80
CA ASN A 69 -17.56 19.43 12.79
C ASN A 69 -17.05 20.12 11.52
N ALA A 70 -15.80 19.85 11.11
CA ALA A 70 -15.35 20.20 9.76
C ALA A 70 -16.29 19.51 8.76
N THR A 71 -17.32 20.25 8.32
CA THR A 71 -18.33 19.71 7.42
C THR A 71 -17.67 19.59 6.06
N PHE A 72 -17.32 18.37 5.68
CA PHE A 72 -16.77 18.12 4.36
C PHE A 72 -17.77 18.57 3.31
N SER A 73 -17.32 19.45 2.42
CA SER A 73 -18.08 19.77 1.22
C SER A 73 -18.24 18.51 0.37
N GLN A 74 -19.19 18.51 -0.57
CA GLN A 74 -19.35 17.38 -1.49
C GLN A 74 -18.06 17.07 -2.25
N GLN A 75 -17.31 18.12 -2.65
CA GLN A 75 -16.03 17.97 -3.32
C GLN A 75 -14.96 17.35 -2.42
N ASP A 76 -14.92 17.70 -1.13
CA ASP A 76 -13.99 17.08 -0.18
C ASP A 76 -14.30 15.59 0.00
N LYS A 77 -15.59 15.22 0.07
CA LYS A 77 -16.03 13.81 0.15
C LYS A 77 -15.61 13.01 -1.07
N GLU A 78 -15.77 13.57 -2.27
CA GLU A 78 -15.33 12.92 -3.52
C GLU A 78 -13.80 12.71 -3.57
N LEU A 79 -13.02 13.68 -3.07
CA LEU A 79 -11.56 13.55 -2.97
C LEU A 79 -11.15 12.45 -1.98
N LEU A 80 -11.84 12.37 -0.84
CA LEU A 80 -11.60 11.34 0.18
C LEU A 80 -12.03 9.95 -0.29
N GLU A 81 -13.16 9.85 -0.99
CA GLU A 81 -13.63 8.58 -1.57
C GLU A 81 -12.63 8.03 -2.58
N LYS A 82 -12.10 8.85 -3.49
CA LYS A 82 -11.07 8.39 -4.43
C LYS A 82 -9.80 7.90 -3.72
N TYR A 83 -9.42 8.57 -2.63
CA TYR A 83 -8.27 8.19 -1.80
C TYR A 83 -8.51 6.90 -1.03
N LEU A 84 -9.72 6.69 -0.51
CA LEU A 84 -10.13 5.43 0.11
C LEU A 84 -10.13 4.30 -0.92
N ASN A 85 -10.71 4.52 -2.09
CA ASN A 85 -10.76 3.54 -3.19
C ASN A 85 -9.35 3.11 -3.64
N PHE A 86 -8.34 4.00 -3.57
CA PHE A 86 -6.95 3.61 -3.75
C PHE A 86 -6.52 2.55 -2.73
N PHE A 87 -6.80 2.75 -1.45
CA PHE A 87 -6.45 1.79 -0.41
C PHE A 87 -7.28 0.50 -0.46
N GLU A 88 -8.51 0.55 -0.94
CA GLU A 88 -9.28 -0.66 -1.24
C GLU A 88 -8.61 -1.50 -2.34
N ARG A 89 -8.11 -0.85 -3.41
CA ARG A 89 -7.30 -1.54 -4.42
C ARG A 89 -6.06 -2.15 -3.78
N VAL A 90 -5.33 -1.42 -2.94
CA VAL A 90 -4.17 -1.94 -2.20
C VAL A 90 -4.53 -3.18 -1.38
N LYS A 91 -5.68 -3.20 -0.70
CA LYS A 91 -6.16 -4.38 0.02
C LYS A 91 -6.39 -5.58 -0.91
N PHE A 92 -7.09 -5.36 -2.02
CA PHE A 92 -7.34 -6.42 -3.01
C PHE A 92 -6.02 -7.01 -3.55
N ILE A 93 -5.05 -6.16 -3.85
CA ILE A 93 -3.72 -6.54 -4.35
C ILE A 93 -2.94 -7.34 -3.29
N LEU A 94 -3.04 -6.92 -2.02
CA LEU A 94 -2.43 -7.62 -0.91
C LEU A 94 -3.05 -9.02 -0.73
N ASP A 95 -4.37 -9.13 -0.82
CA ASP A 95 -5.11 -10.40 -0.68
C ASP A 95 -4.79 -11.38 -1.81
N THR A 96 -4.54 -10.87 -3.02
CA THR A 96 -4.10 -11.67 -4.18
C THR A 96 -2.62 -12.05 -4.14
N LYS A 97 -1.88 -11.62 -3.11
CA LYS A 97 -0.44 -11.90 -2.89
C LYS A 97 0.47 -11.41 -4.02
N VAL A 98 0.01 -10.46 -4.84
CA VAL A 98 0.82 -9.81 -5.88
C VAL A 98 1.95 -8.99 -5.25
N ILE A 99 1.64 -8.33 -4.13
CA ILE A 99 2.59 -7.60 -3.29
C ILE A 99 2.47 -8.05 -1.84
N ASP A 100 3.60 -8.06 -1.12
CA ASP A 100 3.64 -8.32 0.32
C ASP A 100 3.38 -7.07 1.17
N ILE A 101 2.87 -7.27 2.39
CA ILE A 101 2.56 -6.20 3.34
C ILE A 101 3.78 -5.35 3.71
N LYS A 102 5.02 -5.89 3.62
CA LYS A 102 6.23 -5.12 3.90
C LYS A 102 6.46 -4.05 2.83
N THR A 103 6.25 -4.38 1.57
CA THR A 103 6.35 -3.44 0.46
C THR A 103 5.28 -2.35 0.57
N ILE A 104 4.04 -2.74 0.87
CA ILE A 104 2.93 -1.80 1.10
C ILE A 104 3.23 -0.87 2.29
N ASP A 105 3.77 -1.40 3.39
CA ASP A 105 4.22 -0.62 4.55
C ASP A 105 5.30 0.41 4.19
N CYS A 106 6.31 0.02 3.42
CA CYS A 106 7.36 0.95 3.01
C CYS A 106 6.86 2.09 2.11
N LEU A 107 5.87 1.83 1.25
CA LEU A 107 5.42 2.78 0.25
C LEU A 107 4.31 3.71 0.75
N PHE A 108 3.34 3.19 1.51
CA PHE A 108 2.08 3.89 1.73
C PHE A 108 1.69 4.06 3.20
N ALA A 109 2.52 3.60 4.13
CA ALA A 109 2.27 3.70 5.56
C ALA A 109 1.81 5.09 6.02
N TYR A 110 2.63 6.11 5.75
CA TYR A 110 2.35 7.48 6.20
C TYR A 110 0.95 7.92 5.76
N ARG A 111 0.67 7.80 4.46
CA ARG A 111 -0.58 8.21 3.82
C ARG A 111 -1.79 7.46 4.36
N PHE A 112 -1.67 6.13 4.48
CA PHE A 112 -2.77 5.29 4.99
C PHE A 112 -3.12 5.65 6.42
N PHE A 113 -2.13 5.69 7.32
CA PHE A 113 -2.39 5.99 8.72
C PHE A 113 -2.80 7.44 8.95
N ASN A 114 -2.31 8.40 8.14
CA ASN A 114 -2.78 9.78 8.21
C ASN A 114 -4.27 9.88 7.84
N LEU A 115 -4.73 9.13 6.84
CA LEU A 115 -6.14 9.05 6.45
C LEU A 115 -7.00 8.41 7.56
N VAL A 116 -6.69 7.17 7.97
CA VAL A 116 -7.57 6.41 8.85
C VAL A 116 -7.50 6.85 10.31
N HIS A 117 -6.48 7.63 10.70
CA HIS A 117 -6.39 8.24 12.04
C HIS A 117 -6.84 9.71 12.06
N ASN A 118 -7.29 10.27 10.94
CA ASN A 118 -7.89 11.59 10.93
C ASN A 118 -9.29 11.53 11.60
N PRO A 119 -9.53 12.28 12.70
CA PRO A 119 -10.78 12.19 13.46
C PRO A 119 -12.00 12.66 12.66
N ASN A 120 -11.87 13.68 11.82
CA ASN A 120 -12.96 14.18 10.99
C ASN A 120 -13.34 13.16 9.91
N VAL A 121 -12.35 12.52 9.27
CA VAL A 121 -12.58 11.43 8.31
C VAL A 121 -13.27 10.24 8.98
N GLN A 122 -12.87 9.89 10.21
CA GLN A 122 -13.54 8.83 10.96
C GLN A 122 -15.02 9.15 11.20
N GLN A 123 -15.30 10.34 11.74
CA GLN A 123 -16.65 10.73 12.13
C GLN A 123 -17.60 10.88 10.93
N GLU A 124 -17.17 11.58 9.88
CA GLU A 124 -18.04 11.94 8.76
C GLU A 124 -18.12 10.89 7.66
N ILE A 125 -17.10 10.02 7.53
CA ILE A 125 -17.00 9.06 6.41
C ILE A 125 -16.92 7.62 6.91
N LEU A 126 -15.86 7.24 7.62
CA LEU A 126 -15.58 5.82 7.90
C LEU A 126 -16.58 5.19 8.89
N LEU A 127 -16.96 5.93 9.93
CA LEU A 127 -17.85 5.44 10.99
C LEU A 127 -19.29 5.93 10.85
N SER A 128 -19.55 6.86 9.92
CA SER A 128 -20.87 7.40 9.65
C SER A 128 -21.80 6.36 9.00
N PRO A 129 -22.93 6.00 9.61
CA PRO A 129 -23.92 5.14 8.96
C PRO A 129 -24.62 5.88 7.79
N PRO A 130 -24.89 5.22 6.65
CA PRO A 130 -24.66 3.81 6.34
C PRO A 130 -23.27 3.51 5.73
N LEU A 131 -22.43 4.53 5.52
CA LEU A 131 -21.14 4.40 4.81
C LEU A 131 -20.16 3.43 5.49
N ARG A 132 -20.31 3.20 6.79
CA ARG A 132 -19.49 2.22 7.53
C ARG A 132 -19.41 0.83 6.88
N SER A 133 -20.52 0.30 6.38
CA SER A 133 -20.53 -1.04 5.74
C SER A 133 -19.88 -1.05 4.36
N TYR A 134 -19.75 0.11 3.72
CA TYR A 134 -19.07 0.24 2.43
C TYR A 134 -17.55 0.08 2.62
N TYR A 135 -16.99 0.65 3.69
CA TYR A 135 -15.54 0.67 3.95
C TYR A 135 -15.00 -0.51 4.78
N GLU A 136 -15.66 -1.68 4.76
CA GLU A 136 -15.19 -2.89 5.46
C GLU A 136 -13.78 -3.32 5.03
N SER A 137 -13.46 -3.12 3.74
CA SER A 137 -12.15 -3.43 3.18
C SER A 137 -11.03 -2.61 3.84
N ILE A 138 -11.31 -1.34 4.18
CA ILE A 138 -10.38 -0.42 4.84
C ILE A 138 -10.11 -0.86 6.27
N PHE A 139 -11.14 -1.27 7.01
CA PHE A 139 -10.98 -1.81 8.36
C PHE A 139 -10.18 -3.12 8.34
N SER A 140 -10.48 -4.02 7.41
CA SER A 140 -9.72 -5.27 7.24
C SER A 140 -8.26 -5.01 6.87
N LEU A 141 -7.99 -4.03 6.00
CA LEU A 141 -6.64 -3.59 5.67
C LEU A 141 -5.93 -3.04 6.91
N TYR A 142 -6.60 -2.19 7.69
CA TYR A 142 -6.06 -1.64 8.93
C TYR A 142 -5.65 -2.72 9.93
N ASP A 143 -6.51 -3.69 10.19
CA ASP A 143 -6.22 -4.78 11.13
C ASP A 143 -5.02 -5.61 10.67
N THR A 144 -4.99 -5.96 9.38
CA THR A 144 -3.86 -6.68 8.76
C THR A 144 -2.55 -5.90 8.92
N TRP A 145 -2.59 -4.59 8.67
CA TRP A 145 -1.41 -3.74 8.70
C TRP A 145 -0.92 -3.48 10.13
N ILE A 146 -1.82 -3.25 11.08
CA ILE A 146 -1.47 -3.09 12.49
C ILE A 146 -0.86 -4.38 13.03
N GLU A 147 -1.43 -5.55 12.72
CA GLU A 147 -0.87 -6.83 13.14
C GLU A 147 0.54 -7.03 12.59
N TYR A 148 0.77 -6.72 11.31
CA TYR A 148 2.11 -6.75 10.72
C TYR A 148 3.11 -5.83 11.43
N ARG A 149 2.65 -4.69 11.97
CA ARG A 149 3.47 -3.72 12.70
C ARG A 149 3.67 -4.10 14.17
N LYS A 150 2.79 -4.91 14.77
CA LYS A 150 2.98 -5.40 16.14
C LYS A 150 4.26 -6.23 16.21
N GLY A 151 5.08 -5.96 17.22
CA GLY A 151 6.35 -6.66 17.41
C GLY A 151 7.50 -6.22 16.49
N LYS A 152 7.26 -5.31 15.54
CA LYS A 152 8.34 -4.62 14.83
C LYS A 152 8.71 -3.36 15.61
N ASP A 153 9.98 -3.21 15.95
CA ASP A 153 10.55 -1.93 16.40
C ASP A 153 10.70 -1.00 15.19
N ILE A 154 9.57 -0.72 14.53
CA ILE A 154 9.47 0.39 13.60
C ILE A 154 9.80 1.58 14.47
N PRO A 155 10.86 2.36 14.17
CA PRO A 155 11.33 3.39 15.08
C PRO A 155 10.26 4.48 15.20
N ARG A 156 9.30 4.27 16.12
CA ARG A 156 8.35 5.28 16.61
C ARG A 156 9.10 6.47 17.21
N LYS A 157 10.41 6.32 17.46
CA LYS A 157 11.30 7.25 18.15
C LYS A 157 12.21 8.13 17.27
N ARG A 158 12.04 8.22 15.94
CA ARG A 158 12.81 9.19 15.12
C ARG A 158 12.02 10.32 14.47
N PHE A 159 10.74 10.45 14.80
CA PHE A 159 10.01 11.69 14.60
C PHE A 159 9.47 12.13 15.96
N THR A 160 10.33 12.75 16.76
CA THR A 160 9.86 13.58 17.86
C THR A 160 9.03 14.68 17.24
N LEU A 161 7.72 14.67 17.49
CA LEU A 161 6.90 15.85 17.29
C LEU A 161 7.60 17.02 18.00
N PRO A 162 7.70 18.21 17.37
CA PRO A 162 8.23 19.37 18.07
C PRO A 162 7.47 19.50 19.39
N PRO A 163 8.16 19.67 20.52
CA PRO A 163 7.52 19.80 21.82
C PRO A 163 6.55 20.97 21.71
N SER A 164 5.26 20.64 21.88
CA SER A 164 4.14 21.53 22.13
C SER A 164 4.50 23.03 22.07
N ILE A 165 3.95 23.71 21.06
CA ILE A 165 3.73 25.16 21.15
C ILE A 165 3.06 25.38 22.50
N LYS A 166 3.81 26.01 23.42
CA LYS A 166 3.35 26.34 24.76
C LYS A 166 2.00 27.03 24.62
N ARG A 167 0.94 26.42 25.16
CA ARG A 167 -0.32 27.11 25.40
C ARG A 167 0.03 28.37 26.22
N LYS A 168 -0.16 29.54 25.60
CA LYS A 168 -0.38 30.79 26.30
C LYS A 168 -1.87 30.99 26.42
#